data_AF-A0AAJ2NT97-F1
#
_entry.id   AF-A0AAJ2NT97-F1
#
_cell.length_a   1.000
_cell.length_b   1.000
_cell.length_c   1.000
_cell.angle_alpha   90.00
_cell.angle_beta   90.00
_cell.angle_gamma   90.00
#
_symmetry.space_group_name_H-M   'P 1'
#
loop_
_entity.id
_entity.type
_entity.pdbx_description
1 polymer ?
#
loop_
_entity_poly.entity_id
_entity_poly.type
_entity_poly.pdbx_seq_one_letter_code
_entity_poly.pdbx_strand_id
1 'polypeptide(L)' 'LERFHKQKPRVFRSAASPTDAEDWISHMEKIFVVLECSDNHRVKLAAFKLEGDAYRWWDSWKVANGLTH' A
#
# COMPACT_ATOMS: atom_id res chain seq x y z
N LEU A 1 0.50 13.09 5.51
CA LEU A 1 1.59 12.10 5.53
C LEU A 1 2.23 11.93 6.92
N GLU A 2 2.50 12.99 7.70
CA GLU A 2 3.15 12.87 9.02
C GLU A 2 2.47 11.89 9.98
N ARG A 3 1.14 11.97 10.15
CA ARG A 3 0.38 11.03 10.99
C ARG A 3 0.52 9.58 10.54
N PHE A 4 0.64 9.36 9.23
CA PHE A 4 0.87 8.04 8.63
C PHE A 4 2.27 7.52 8.94
N HIS A 5 3.31 8.34 8.73
CA HIS A 5 4.69 7.95 9.06
C HIS A 5 4.90 7.65 10.55
N LYS A 6 4.19 8.36 11.45
CA LYS A 6 4.21 8.08 12.89
C LYS A 6 3.74 6.67 13.24
N GLN A 7 2.90 6.04 12.41
CA GLN A 7 2.46 4.65 12.59
C GLN A 7 3.48 3.61 12.10
N LYS A 8 4.62 4.05 11.52
CA LYS A 8 5.69 3.20 10.98
C LYS A 8 5.16 2.13 9.99
N PRO A 9 4.46 2.55 8.93
CA PRO A 9 3.90 1.63 7.94
C PRO A 9 4.99 0.79 7.28
N ARG A 10 4.76 -0.53 7.21
CA ARG A 10 5.65 -1.50 6.58
C ARG A 10 5.76 -1.28 5.07
N VAL A 11 6.96 -1.45 4.54
CA VAL A 11 7.20 -1.51 3.10
C VAL A 11 6.83 -2.89 2.57
N PHE A 12 6.32 -2.95 1.34
CA PHE A 12 6.07 -4.20 0.63
C PHE A 12 6.86 -4.25 -0.68
N ARG A 13 7.79 -5.19 -0.77
CA ARG A 13 8.61 -5.42 -1.98
C ARG A 13 8.15 -6.64 -2.77
N SER A 14 7.87 -7.71 -2.03
CA SER A 14 7.43 -9.02 -2.51
C SER A 14 6.87 -9.81 -1.32
N ALA A 15 6.16 -10.90 -1.60
CA ALA A 15 5.72 -11.87 -0.61
C ALA A 15 6.20 -13.26 -1.03
N ALA A 16 6.71 -14.07 -0.10
CA ALA A 16 7.11 -15.45 -0.37
C ALA A 16 5.92 -16.41 -0.26
N SER A 17 4.90 -16.01 0.51
CA SER A 17 3.66 -16.73 0.69
C SER A 17 2.44 -15.79 0.67
N PRO A 18 1.22 -16.29 0.43
CA PRO A 18 0.01 -15.49 0.56
C PRO A 18 -0.13 -14.85 1.96
N THR A 19 0.27 -15.55 3.01
CA THR A 19 0.22 -15.06 4.40
C THR A 19 1.09 -13.81 4.60
N ASP A 20 2.27 -13.73 3.98
CA ASP A 20 3.12 -12.53 4.07
C ASP A 20 2.42 -11.29 3.47
N ALA A 21 1.66 -11.50 2.39
CA ALA A 21 0.87 -10.44 1.77
C ALA A 21 -0.33 -10.05 2.64
N GLU A 22 -1.04 -11.02 3.21
CA GLU A 22 -2.17 -10.81 4.13
C GLU A 22 -1.73 -10.06 5.39
N ASP A 23 -0.56 -10.38 5.95
CA ASP A 23 0.01 -9.71 7.12
C ASP A 23 0.33 -8.24 6.81
N TRP A 24 0.86 -7.96 5.61
CA TRP A 24 1.11 -6.59 5.18
C TRP A 24 -0.20 -5.81 4.99
N ILE A 25 -1.20 -6.40 4.32
CA ILE A 25 -2.53 -5.79 4.14
C ILE A 25 -3.17 -5.50 5.50
N SER A 26 -3.16 -6.48 6.41
CA SER A 26 -3.72 -6.35 7.76
C SER A 26 -3.03 -5.25 8.57
N HIS A 27 -1.71 -5.11 8.41
CA HIS A 27 -0.97 -4.01 9.04
C HIS A 27 -1.38 -2.64 8.50
N MET A 28 -1.54 -2.52 7.17
CA MET A 28 -1.96 -1.27 6.54
C MET A 28 -3.40 -0.90 6.89
N GLU A 29 -4.32 -1.87 6.92
CA GLU A 29 -5.72 -1.65 7.32
C GLU A 29 -5.85 -1.13 8.75
N LYS A 30 -5.08 -1.66 9.70
CA LYS A 30 -5.05 -1.13 11.08
C LYS A 30 -4.66 0.35 11.11
N ILE A 31 -3.67 0.75 10.30
CA ILE A 31 -3.24 2.15 10.20
C ILE A 31 -4.35 2.99 9.59
N PHE A 32 -5.02 2.52 8.54
CA PHE A 32 -6.10 3.25 7.89
C PHE A 32 -7.31 3.46 8.79
N VAL A 33 -7.64 2.48 9.64
CA VAL A 33 -8.69 2.63 10.66
C VAL A 33 -8.30 3.69 11.68
N VAL A 34 -7.09 3.62 12.26
CA VAL A 34 -6.61 4.61 13.26
C VAL A 34 -6.54 6.03 12.71
N LEU A 35 -6.29 6.18 11.41
CA LEU A 35 -6.18 7.48 10.75
C LEU A 35 -7.47 7.95 10.06
N GLU A 36 -8.53 7.15 10.10
CA GLU A 36 -9.82 7.42 9.44
C GLU A 36 -9.66 7.74 7.94
N CYS A 37 -8.80 6.96 7.25
CA CYS A 37 -8.54 7.17 5.83
C CYS A 37 -9.74 6.78 4.96
N SER A 38 -10.20 7.71 4.12
CA SER A 38 -11.10 7.41 2.98
C SER A 38 -10.43 6.45 2.00
N ASP A 39 -11.21 5.66 1.25
CA ASP A 39 -10.69 4.65 0.31
C ASP A 39 -9.66 5.19 -0.68
N ASN A 40 -9.90 6.36 -1.28
CA ASN A 40 -8.94 6.99 -2.19
C ASN A 40 -7.59 7.31 -1.51
N HIS A 41 -7.62 7.71 -0.24
CA HIS A 41 -6.40 7.92 0.54
C HIS A 41 -5.71 6.60 0.90
N ARG A 42 -6.47 5.55 1.20
CA ARG A 42 -5.92 4.21 1.49
C ARG A 42 -5.10 3.70 0.32
N VAL A 43 -5.65 3.77 -0.90
CA VAL A 43 -4.96 3.35 -2.14
C VAL A 43 -3.66 4.14 -2.33
N LYS A 44 -3.69 5.47 -2.19
CA LYS A 44 -2.50 6.33 -2.33
C LYS A 44 -1.42 6.01 -1.28
N LEU A 45 -1.81 5.80 -0.03
CA LEU A 45 -0.88 5.51 1.07
C LEU A 45 -0.31 4.09 0.99
N ALA A 46 -1.10 3.10 0.56
CA ALA A 46 -0.65 1.74 0.28
C ALA A 46 0.34 1.73 -0.88
N ALA A 47 0.01 2.39 -1.99
CA ALA A 47 0.88 2.53 -3.16
C ALA A 47 2.23 3.19 -2.80
N PHE A 48 2.21 4.20 -1.92
CA PHE A 48 3.42 4.86 -1.41
C PHE A 48 4.35 3.91 -0.62
N LYS A 49 3.84 2.77 -0.13
CA LYS A 49 4.60 1.76 0.61
C LYS A 49 4.99 0.55 -0.21
N LEU A 50 4.62 0.52 -1.49
CA LEU A 50 5.13 -0.47 -2.43
C LEU A 50 6.52 -0.04 -2.89
N GLU A 51 7.45 -0.99 -2.92
CA GLU A 51 8.80 -0.80 -3.46
C GLU A 51 9.18 -1.99 -4.34
N GLY A 52 10.27 -1.89 -5.09
CA GLY A 52 10.78 -3.02 -5.89
C GLY A 52 9.73 -3.58 -6.87
N ASP A 53 9.56 -4.90 -6.87
CA ASP A 53 8.70 -5.60 -7.82
C ASP A 53 7.22 -5.32 -7.59
N ALA A 54 6.78 -5.18 -6.33
CA ALA A 54 5.41 -4.78 -6.02
C ALA A 54 5.06 -3.39 -6.58
N TYR A 55 5.99 -2.43 -6.49
CA TYR A 55 5.79 -1.11 -7.08
C TYR A 55 5.72 -1.17 -8.60
N ARG A 56 6.62 -1.92 -9.25
CA ARG A 56 6.63 -2.10 -10.71
C ARG A 56 5.33 -2.73 -11.23
N TRP A 57 4.81 -3.72 -10.51
CA TRP A 57 3.51 -4.33 -10.80
C TRP A 57 2.39 -3.31 -10.71
N TRP A 58 2.33 -2.55 -9.61
CA TRP A 58 1.29 -1.53 -9.42
C TRP A 58 1.35 -0.43 -10.48
N ASP A 59 2.55 -0.02 -10.87
CA ASP A 59 2.74 0.98 -11.92
C ASP A 59 2.23 0.49 -13.27
N SER A 60 2.60 -0.74 -13.65
CA SER A 60 2.13 -1.40 -14.87
C SER A 60 0.60 -1.58 -14.87
N TRP A 61 0.03 -1.94 -13.71
CA TRP A 61 -1.42 -2.09 -13.55
C TRP A 61 -2.16 -0.76 -13.73
N LYS A 62 -1.65 0.36 -13.18
CA LYS A 62 -2.26 1.68 -13.39
C LYS A 62 -2.28 2.08 -14.86
N VAL A 63 -1.18 1.84 -15.59
CA VAL A 63 -1.10 2.09 -17.05
C VAL A 63 -2.18 1.29 -17.78
N ALA A 64 -2.28 -0.01 -17.49
CA ALA A 64 -3.25 -0.89 -18.12
C ALA A 64 -4.72 -0.52 -17.82
N ASN A 65 -4.99 0.13 -16.68
CA ASN A 65 -6.34 0.48 -16.23
C ASN A 65 -6.68 1.98 -16.39
N GLY A 66 -5.86 2.74 -17.13
CA GLY A 66 -6.13 4.17 -17.38
C GLY A 66 -6.09 5.05 -16.13
N LEU A 67 -5.36 4.62 -15.09
CA LEU A 67 -5.17 5.35 -13.83
C LEU A 67 -3.88 6.19 -13.81
N THR A 68 -3.24 6.35 -14.96
CA THR A 68 -2.14 7.30 -15.17
C THR A 68 -2.71 8.66 -15.55
N HIS A 69 -2.20 9.71 -14.88
CA HIS A 69 -2.43 11.12 -15.24
C HIS A 69 -1.98 11.40 -16.68
#